data_AF-A0AB36SB52-F1
#
_entry.id   AF-A0AB36SB52-F1
#
_cell.length_a   1.000
_cell.length_b   1.000
_cell.length_c   1.000
_cell.angle_alpha   90.00
_cell.angle_beta   90.00
_cell.angle_gamma   90.00
#
_symmetry.space_group_name_H-M   'P 1'
#
loop_
_entity.id
_entity.type
_entity.pdbx_description
1 polymer ?
#
loop_
_entity_poly.entity_id
_entity_poly.type
_entity_poly.pdbx_seq_one_letter_code
_entity_poly.pdbx_strand_id
1 'polypeptide(L)'
;MTLSKLSETLFLSETSIRRIILKINTYFKSKKLPISIHLTTKPKIIGDEIFIRHFFCSMFRELYPPQHLPHFEHLFEILKRYYEKSNSATDISTYKLILNSYYFYISLIRIGHHHLVEVSPTENCSTTSIFFDLLQKNTVLCSIIEKNYQCKITRAAIQDIIQSGIYLFENRADNHKKNEWDQLHTLAQRFYTQLNIIAPLSTEEKQQLQDFLHFNQELQSFKTTYIEILSDLLIKHSPKLLVAYDTAIEEAGLTNIKKNHFLYEELLLELITLSPQLLATLFPHKAHFSILIISYQEERILSFYKQLLLKKLPALHSIDTYKGNIFKLDYQEINQYDLILTDIELNKSRITTQMLKISKVPISSFWNNLEEILYT
;
A
#
# COMPACT_ATOMS: atom_id res chain seq x y z
N MET A 1 32.82 -5.10 -10.57
CA MET A 1 33.24 -4.18 -11.66
C MET A 1 34.23 -3.15 -11.09
N THR A 2 35.24 -2.72 -11.85
CA THR A 2 36.17 -1.64 -11.43
C THR A 2 35.58 -0.26 -11.70
N LEU A 3 36.11 0.79 -11.07
CA LEU A 3 35.66 2.16 -11.32
C LEU A 3 35.83 2.59 -12.79
N SER A 4 36.97 2.25 -13.42
CA SER A 4 37.21 2.50 -14.86
C SER A 4 36.15 1.83 -15.73
N LYS A 5 35.84 0.55 -15.48
CA LYS A 5 34.83 -0.17 -16.27
C LYS A 5 33.43 0.39 -16.07
N LEU A 6 33.11 0.85 -14.86
CA LEU A 6 31.85 1.56 -14.58
C LEU A 6 31.78 2.91 -15.31
N SER A 7 32.91 3.64 -15.36
CA SER A 7 33.09 4.89 -16.12
C SER A 7 32.81 4.71 -17.60
N GLU A 8 33.39 3.68 -18.21
CA GLU A 8 33.14 3.31 -19.61
C GLU A 8 31.67 2.94 -19.84
N THR A 9 31.11 2.07 -18.98
CA THR A 9 29.73 1.56 -19.14
C THR A 9 28.67 2.67 -19.05
N LEU A 10 28.89 3.65 -18.17
CA LEU A 10 27.97 4.76 -17.97
C LEU A 10 28.27 5.98 -18.85
N PHE A 11 29.33 5.95 -19.65
CA PHE A 11 29.81 7.11 -20.43
C PHE A 11 30.03 8.37 -19.56
N LEU A 12 30.57 8.18 -18.35
CA LEU A 12 30.86 9.24 -17.38
C LEU A 12 32.31 9.17 -16.93
N SER A 13 32.97 10.30 -16.67
CA SER A 13 34.32 10.28 -16.07
C SER A 13 34.32 9.70 -14.65
N GLU A 14 35.44 9.11 -14.22
CA GLU A 14 35.59 8.59 -12.85
C GLU A 14 35.32 9.66 -11.79
N THR A 15 35.77 10.89 -12.03
CA THR A 15 35.52 12.05 -11.14
C THR A 15 34.02 12.35 -11.03
N SER A 16 33.29 12.29 -12.14
CA SER A 16 31.83 12.47 -12.14
C SER A 16 31.13 11.38 -11.35
N ILE A 17 31.53 10.12 -11.52
CA ILE A 17 30.98 8.99 -10.76
C ILE A 17 31.26 9.16 -9.26
N ARG A 18 32.48 9.52 -8.86
CA ARG A 18 32.83 9.78 -7.46
C ARG A 18 31.95 10.87 -6.85
N ARG A 19 31.70 11.95 -7.60
CA ARG A 19 30.81 13.04 -7.18
C ARG A 19 29.35 12.58 -7.03
N ILE A 20 28.84 11.76 -7.95
CA ILE A 20 27.48 11.19 -7.85
C ILE A 20 27.37 10.30 -6.61
N ILE A 21 28.32 9.39 -6.41
CA ILE A 21 28.34 8.49 -5.25
C ILE A 21 28.43 9.28 -3.93
N LEU A 22 29.23 10.35 -3.89
CA LEU A 22 29.29 11.22 -2.72
C LEU A 22 27.93 11.87 -2.42
N LYS A 23 27.20 12.33 -3.43
CA LYS A 23 25.83 12.85 -3.26
C LYS A 23 24.87 11.77 -2.73
N ILE A 24 24.94 10.56 -3.27
CA ILE A 24 24.11 9.42 -2.80
C ILE A 24 24.40 9.11 -1.33
N ASN A 25 25.67 9.02 -0.93
CA ASN A 25 26.06 8.78 0.46
C ASN A 25 25.62 9.93 1.38
N THR A 26 25.70 11.19 0.93
CA THR A 26 25.19 12.34 1.69
C THR A 26 23.68 12.22 1.90
N TYR A 27 22.93 11.79 0.89
CA TYR A 27 21.50 11.53 1.02
C TYR A 27 21.22 10.43 2.05
N PHE A 28 21.88 9.26 1.94
CA PHE A 28 21.73 8.16 2.90
C PHE A 28 22.02 8.61 4.34
N LYS A 29 23.08 9.40 4.55
CA LYS A 29 23.41 9.99 5.86
C LYS A 29 22.32 10.95 6.35
N SER A 30 21.81 11.83 5.50
CA SER A 30 20.75 12.78 5.87
C SER A 30 19.46 12.08 6.31
N LYS A 31 19.16 10.93 5.71
CA LYS A 31 18.02 10.07 6.05
C LYS A 31 18.33 9.03 7.13
N LYS A 32 19.55 9.03 7.68
CA LYS A 32 20.04 8.06 8.69
C LYS A 32 19.89 6.59 8.25
N LEU A 33 20.01 6.31 6.96
CA LEU A 33 19.92 4.94 6.44
C LEU A 33 21.22 4.18 6.73
N PRO A 34 21.17 2.91 7.18
CA PRO A 34 22.35 2.11 7.51
C PRO A 34 23.02 1.51 6.26
N ILE A 35 23.20 2.32 5.21
CA ILE A 35 23.76 1.93 3.91
C ILE A 35 24.72 3.00 3.39
N SER A 36 25.79 2.56 2.72
CA SER A 36 26.70 3.44 2.00
C SER A 36 27.36 2.74 0.81
N ILE A 37 27.87 3.54 -0.11
CA ILE A 37 28.69 3.08 -1.24
C ILE A 37 30.15 3.41 -0.92
N HIS A 38 30.96 2.38 -0.70
CA HIS A 38 32.39 2.52 -0.45
C HIS A 38 33.16 2.64 -1.77
N LEU A 39 33.82 3.78 -1.95
CA LEU A 39 34.63 4.11 -3.12
C LEU A 39 36.04 3.53 -3.01
N THR A 40 36.21 2.26 -3.39
CA THR A 40 37.53 1.67 -3.64
C THR A 40 37.76 1.47 -5.15
N THR A 41 38.84 0.79 -5.55
CA THR A 41 39.07 0.40 -6.96
C THR A 41 37.92 -0.42 -7.54
N LYS A 42 37.18 -1.15 -6.68
CA LYS A 42 35.92 -1.82 -6.99
C LYS A 42 34.84 -1.24 -6.06
N PRO A 43 34.00 -0.32 -6.53
CA PRO A 43 32.92 0.24 -5.71
C PRO A 43 32.03 -0.87 -5.14
N LYS A 44 31.69 -0.76 -3.86
CA LYS A 44 30.84 -1.73 -3.14
C LYS A 44 29.77 -1.02 -2.33
N ILE A 45 28.60 -1.64 -2.24
CA ILE A 45 27.55 -1.23 -1.31
C ILE A 45 27.76 -1.99 0.00
N ILE A 46 27.87 -1.26 1.12
CA ILE A 46 28.15 -1.78 2.46
C ILE A 46 27.21 -1.14 3.49
N GLY A 47 27.04 -1.79 4.65
CA GLY A 47 26.12 -1.37 5.68
C GLY A 47 25.43 -2.57 6.32
N ASP A 48 24.25 -2.35 6.88
CA ASP A 48 23.35 -3.42 7.33
C ASP A 48 22.85 -4.20 6.12
N GLU A 49 23.23 -5.48 6.03
CA GLU A 49 22.94 -6.31 4.85
C GLU A 49 21.45 -6.66 4.72
N ILE A 50 20.71 -6.79 5.83
CA ILE A 50 19.26 -7.02 5.79
C ILE A 50 18.59 -5.77 5.21
N PHE A 51 18.94 -4.60 5.75
CA PHE A 51 18.45 -3.32 5.23
C PHE A 51 18.77 -3.12 3.75
N ILE A 52 20.00 -3.42 3.32
CA ILE A 52 20.43 -3.31 1.93
C ILE A 52 19.54 -4.17 1.03
N ARG A 53 19.31 -5.44 1.38
CA ARG A 53 18.49 -6.36 0.56
C ARG A 53 17.07 -5.84 0.42
N HIS A 54 16.43 -5.40 1.50
CA HIS A 54 15.08 -4.84 1.46
C HIS A 54 15.00 -3.51 0.70
N PHE A 55 15.98 -2.63 0.86
CA PHE A 55 16.06 -1.36 0.13
C PHE A 55 16.14 -1.58 -1.38
N PHE A 56 17.04 -2.47 -1.84
CA PHE A 56 17.17 -2.77 -3.27
C PHE A 56 16.01 -3.59 -3.82
N CYS A 57 15.38 -4.45 -3.01
CA CYS A 57 14.13 -5.13 -3.36
C CYS A 57 13.03 -4.10 -3.69
N SER A 58 12.84 -3.12 -2.80
CA SER A 58 11.88 -2.04 -3.00
C SER A 58 12.21 -1.18 -4.22
N MET A 59 13.47 -0.78 -4.38
CA MET A 59 13.94 -0.02 -5.53
C MET A 59 13.70 -0.76 -6.85
N PHE A 60 14.01 -2.05 -6.91
CA PHE A 60 13.84 -2.83 -8.14
C PHE A 60 12.36 -3.02 -8.48
N ARG A 61 11.52 -3.25 -7.48
CA ARG A 61 10.07 -3.35 -7.65
C ARG A 61 9.45 -2.06 -8.21
N GLU A 62 9.94 -0.90 -7.77
CA GLU A 62 9.48 0.41 -8.26
C GLU A 62 10.00 0.73 -9.68
N LEU A 63 11.22 0.31 -10.02
CA LEU A 63 11.87 0.69 -11.27
C LEU A 63 11.66 -0.29 -12.42
N TYR A 64 11.45 -1.57 -12.13
CA TYR A 64 11.45 -2.63 -13.13
C TYR A 64 10.22 -3.53 -12.99
N PRO A 65 9.45 -3.73 -14.06
CA PRO A 65 8.50 -4.83 -14.13
C PRO A 65 9.21 -6.19 -14.02
N PRO A 66 8.59 -7.23 -13.42
CA PRO A 66 9.18 -8.56 -13.28
C PRO A 66 9.72 -9.13 -14.60
N GLN A 67 9.05 -8.87 -15.73
CA GLN A 67 9.42 -9.38 -17.04
C GLN A 67 10.72 -8.77 -17.58
N HIS A 68 11.14 -7.62 -17.06
CA HIS A 68 12.37 -6.94 -17.48
C HIS A 68 13.60 -7.38 -16.67
N LEU A 69 13.40 -8.17 -15.61
CA LEU A 69 14.49 -8.72 -14.82
C LEU A 69 14.96 -10.06 -15.40
N PRO A 70 16.28 -10.25 -15.60
CA PRO A 70 16.81 -11.49 -16.14
C PRO A 70 16.38 -12.70 -15.31
N HIS A 71 15.78 -13.70 -15.98
CA HIS A 71 15.45 -15.00 -15.38
C HIS A 71 14.52 -14.94 -14.15
N PHE A 72 13.79 -13.84 -13.97
CA PHE A 72 12.91 -13.64 -12.82
C PHE A 72 11.78 -14.67 -12.75
N GLU A 73 11.23 -15.07 -13.90
CA GLU A 73 10.20 -16.12 -13.99
C GLU A 73 10.66 -17.44 -13.36
N HIS A 74 11.91 -17.85 -13.57
CA HIS A 74 12.44 -19.09 -12.97
C HIS A 74 12.57 -18.99 -11.44
N LEU A 75 12.89 -17.80 -10.93
CA LEU A 75 12.94 -17.53 -9.49
C LEU A 75 11.53 -17.53 -8.89
N PHE A 76 10.56 -16.95 -9.59
CA PHE A 76 9.15 -16.99 -9.20
C PHE A 76 8.61 -18.42 -9.15
N GLU A 77 8.84 -19.22 -10.19
CA GLU A 77 8.35 -20.59 -10.28
C GLU A 77 8.96 -21.51 -9.20
N ILE A 78 10.24 -21.34 -8.87
CA ILE A 78 10.85 -22.17 -7.81
C ILE A 78 10.31 -21.80 -6.42
N LEU A 79 10.04 -20.52 -6.18
CA LEU A 79 9.42 -20.05 -4.94
C LEU A 79 7.98 -20.55 -4.83
N LYS A 80 7.22 -20.49 -5.91
CA LYS A 80 5.86 -21.04 -5.97
C LYS A 80 5.85 -22.52 -5.56
N ARG A 81 6.73 -23.33 -6.16
CA ARG A 81 6.89 -24.75 -5.83
C ARG A 81 7.37 -24.98 -4.40
N TYR A 82 8.15 -24.06 -3.85
CA TYR A 82 8.53 -24.11 -2.44
C TYR A 82 7.30 -23.98 -1.54
N TYR A 83 6.48 -22.93 -1.72
CA TYR A 83 5.28 -22.73 -0.91
C TYR A 83 4.25 -23.85 -1.06
N GLU A 84 4.12 -24.44 -2.25
CA GLU A 84 3.29 -25.62 -2.50
C GLU A 84 3.77 -26.84 -1.71
N LYS A 85 5.09 -27.00 -1.48
CA LYS A 85 5.67 -28.15 -0.77
C LYS A 85 5.83 -27.96 0.73
N SER A 86 5.97 -26.74 1.23
CA SER A 86 6.18 -26.47 2.66
C SER A 86 4.90 -26.61 3.50
N ASN A 87 3.81 -27.19 2.98
CA ASN A 87 2.49 -27.27 3.62
C ASN A 87 1.92 -25.91 4.08
N SER A 88 2.49 -24.82 3.59
CA SER A 88 1.97 -23.44 3.68
C SER A 88 1.03 -23.11 2.52
N ALA A 89 0.47 -24.13 1.86
CA ALA A 89 -0.29 -24.04 0.61
C ALA A 89 -1.64 -23.32 0.73
N THR A 90 -2.04 -22.92 1.93
CA THR A 90 -3.16 -22.00 2.15
C THR A 90 -2.62 -20.57 2.25
N ASP A 91 -2.92 -19.77 1.21
CA ASP A 91 -2.96 -18.30 1.22
C ASP A 91 -1.65 -17.48 1.07
N ILE A 92 -0.62 -17.95 0.37
CA ILE A 92 0.37 -16.97 -0.15
C ILE A 92 -0.23 -16.19 -1.32
N SER A 93 -0.39 -14.88 -1.14
CA SER A 93 -0.88 -14.00 -2.21
C SER A 93 0.17 -13.85 -3.32
N THR A 94 -0.29 -13.62 -4.54
CA THR A 94 0.59 -13.32 -5.69
C THR A 94 1.52 -12.14 -5.38
N TYR A 95 1.03 -11.15 -4.63
CA TYR A 95 1.84 -10.01 -4.18
C TYR A 95 3.03 -10.46 -3.32
N LYS A 96 2.79 -11.28 -2.28
CA LYS A 96 3.86 -11.80 -1.42
C LYS A 96 4.85 -12.63 -2.24
N LEU A 97 4.36 -13.50 -3.13
CA LEU A 97 5.23 -14.32 -3.98
C LEU A 97 6.13 -13.49 -4.91
N ILE A 98 5.59 -12.43 -5.53
CA ILE A 98 6.37 -11.50 -6.36
C ILE A 98 7.41 -10.78 -5.51
N LEU A 99 7.02 -10.25 -4.35
CA LEU A 99 7.95 -9.55 -3.44
C LEU A 99 9.11 -10.45 -3.02
N ASN A 100 8.80 -11.69 -2.66
CA ASN A 100 9.79 -12.68 -2.24
C ASN A 100 10.72 -13.07 -3.39
N SER A 101 10.21 -13.04 -4.63
CA SER A 101 11.02 -13.24 -5.83
C SER A 101 12.03 -12.11 -6.06
N TYR A 102 11.64 -10.85 -5.84
CA TYR A 102 12.58 -9.73 -5.84
C TYR A 102 13.62 -9.85 -4.73
N TYR A 103 13.18 -10.19 -3.51
CA TYR A 103 14.10 -10.39 -2.39
C TYR A 103 15.11 -11.51 -2.67
N PHE A 104 14.64 -12.64 -3.21
CA PHE A 104 15.49 -13.75 -3.60
C PHE A 104 16.49 -13.35 -4.70
N TYR A 105 16.02 -12.66 -5.74
CA TYR A 105 16.87 -12.12 -6.81
C TYR A 105 18.00 -11.23 -6.26
N ILE A 106 17.66 -10.26 -5.39
CA ILE A 106 18.66 -9.37 -4.78
C ILE A 106 19.62 -10.17 -3.88
N SER A 107 19.11 -11.08 -3.07
CA SER A 107 19.94 -11.88 -2.15
C SER A 107 20.96 -12.73 -2.91
N LEU A 108 20.59 -13.33 -4.03
CA LEU A 108 21.52 -14.09 -4.89
C LEU A 108 22.68 -13.21 -5.39
N ILE A 109 22.39 -11.98 -5.81
CA ILE A 109 23.43 -11.03 -6.24
C ILE A 109 24.36 -10.67 -5.07
N ARG A 110 23.81 -10.41 -3.88
CA ARG A 110 24.59 -10.03 -2.69
C ARG A 110 25.50 -11.17 -2.23
N ILE A 111 24.96 -12.38 -2.11
CA ILE A 111 25.70 -13.58 -1.71
C ILE A 111 26.80 -13.92 -2.72
N GLY A 112 26.51 -13.83 -4.02
CA GLY A 112 27.51 -14.04 -5.07
C GLY A 112 28.69 -13.08 -5.01
N HIS A 113 28.52 -11.92 -4.37
CA HIS A 113 29.58 -10.94 -4.10
C HIS A 113 30.11 -10.99 -2.66
N HIS A 114 29.82 -12.07 -1.92
CA HIS A 114 30.24 -12.31 -0.54
C HIS A 114 29.74 -11.26 0.47
N HIS A 115 28.55 -10.72 0.23
CA HIS A 115 27.83 -9.90 1.20
C HIS A 115 26.79 -10.78 1.92
N LEU A 116 27.19 -11.27 3.09
CA LEU A 116 26.42 -12.21 3.92
C LEU A 116 25.85 -11.50 5.14
N VAL A 117 24.75 -12.01 5.68
CA VAL A 117 24.24 -11.59 6.98
C VAL A 117 25.08 -12.25 8.07
N GLU A 118 25.34 -11.54 9.17
CA GLU A 118 26.01 -12.13 10.33
C GLU A 118 25.06 -13.12 11.00
N VAL A 119 25.23 -14.40 10.67
CA VAL A 119 24.35 -15.48 11.15
C VAL A 119 24.91 -16.08 12.44
N SER A 120 24.11 -16.04 13.51
CA SER A 120 24.30 -16.95 14.65
C SER A 120 24.02 -18.39 14.21
N PRO A 121 24.85 -19.38 14.60
CA PRO A 121 24.69 -20.77 14.19
C PRO A 121 23.43 -21.37 14.82
N THR A 122 22.28 -21.16 14.20
CA THR A 122 21.02 -21.82 14.57
C THR A 122 20.83 -23.09 13.74
N GLU A 123 20.15 -24.06 14.35
CA GLU A 123 19.88 -25.39 13.83
C GLU A 123 19.28 -25.39 12.42
N ASN A 124 19.65 -26.41 11.63
CA ASN A 124 19.09 -26.68 10.30
C ASN A 124 17.55 -26.65 10.35
N CYS A 125 16.94 -25.58 9.87
CA CYS A 125 15.48 -25.50 9.75
C CYS A 125 15.00 -26.40 8.59
N SER A 126 13.85 -27.06 8.78
CA SER A 126 13.18 -27.87 7.74
C SER A 126 12.91 -27.05 6.47
N THR A 127 12.55 -25.78 6.62
CA THR A 127 12.42 -24.74 5.58
C THR A 127 13.66 -24.69 4.67
N THR A 128 14.85 -24.60 5.26
CA THR A 128 16.12 -24.55 4.52
C THR A 128 16.38 -25.82 3.73
N SER A 129 16.06 -26.97 4.30
CA SER A 129 16.26 -28.26 3.64
C SER A 129 15.34 -28.42 2.43
N ILE A 130 14.05 -28.12 2.58
CA ILE A 130 13.06 -28.20 1.49
C ILE A 130 13.45 -27.28 0.33
N PHE A 131 13.81 -26.02 0.64
CA PHE A 131 14.12 -25.06 -0.40
C PHE A 131 15.44 -25.38 -1.11
N PHE A 132 16.45 -25.83 -0.37
CA PHE A 132 17.72 -26.30 -0.92
C PHE A 132 17.52 -27.49 -1.86
N ASP A 133 16.77 -28.51 -1.45
CA ASP A 133 16.51 -29.71 -2.26
C ASP A 133 15.75 -29.38 -3.54
N LEU A 134 14.83 -28.41 -3.49
CA LEU A 134 14.11 -27.91 -4.66
C LEU A 134 15.04 -27.24 -5.67
N LEU A 135 15.89 -26.33 -5.20
CA LEU A 135 16.84 -25.62 -6.05
C LEU A 135 17.88 -26.57 -6.64
N GLN A 136 18.44 -27.47 -5.83
CA GLN A 136 19.47 -28.41 -6.29
C GLN A 136 18.97 -29.33 -7.42
N LYS A 137 17.69 -29.74 -7.36
CA LYS A 137 17.05 -30.55 -8.42
C LYS A 137 16.84 -29.78 -9.72
N ASN A 138 16.84 -28.44 -9.69
CA ASN A 138 16.71 -27.59 -10.87
C ASN A 138 18.10 -27.18 -11.39
N THR A 139 18.77 -28.10 -12.08
CA THR A 139 20.13 -27.91 -12.59
C THR A 139 20.27 -26.72 -13.55
N VAL A 140 19.24 -26.45 -14.35
CA VAL A 140 19.17 -25.30 -15.27
C VAL A 140 19.20 -23.99 -14.48
N LEU A 141 18.35 -23.85 -13.47
CA LEU A 141 18.31 -22.66 -12.63
C LEU A 141 19.60 -22.47 -11.84
N CYS A 142 20.18 -23.53 -11.27
CA CYS A 142 21.47 -23.47 -10.60
C CYS A 142 22.58 -22.94 -11.53
N SER A 143 22.63 -23.43 -12.78
CA SER A 143 23.59 -22.94 -13.78
C SER A 143 23.38 -21.47 -14.14
N ILE A 144 22.12 -21.04 -14.29
CA ILE A 144 21.76 -19.64 -14.51
C ILE A 144 22.24 -18.76 -13.34
N ILE A 145 21.99 -19.19 -12.10
CA ILE A 145 22.34 -18.43 -10.90
C ILE A 145 23.86 -18.30 -10.77
N GLU A 146 24.59 -19.39 -10.95
CA GLU A 146 26.06 -19.38 -10.84
C GLU A 146 26.69 -18.50 -11.93
N LYS A 147 26.21 -18.60 -13.18
CA LYS A 147 26.75 -17.83 -14.31
C LYS A 147 26.43 -16.34 -14.22
N ASN A 148 25.19 -15.98 -13.87
CA ASN A 148 24.71 -14.60 -13.97
C ASN A 148 24.85 -13.82 -12.66
N TYR A 149 24.74 -14.50 -11.52
CA TYR A 149 24.80 -13.85 -10.20
C TYR A 149 26.07 -14.19 -9.43
N GLN A 150 26.95 -15.04 -9.97
CA GLN A 150 28.20 -15.49 -9.30
C GLN A 150 27.94 -16.18 -7.96
N CYS A 151 26.74 -16.71 -7.77
CA CYS A 151 26.31 -17.35 -6.54
C CYS A 151 26.24 -18.87 -6.72
N LYS A 152 26.97 -19.61 -5.89
CA LYS A 152 26.84 -21.07 -5.84
C LYS A 152 25.75 -21.46 -4.85
N ILE A 153 24.76 -22.21 -5.31
CA ILE A 153 23.69 -22.72 -4.44
C ILE A 153 24.28 -23.77 -3.48
N THR A 154 24.42 -23.37 -2.23
CA THR A 154 24.86 -24.21 -1.11
C THR A 154 23.85 -24.10 0.02
N ARG A 155 23.85 -25.06 0.95
CA ARG A 155 22.95 -24.99 2.11
C ARG A 155 23.17 -23.71 2.93
N ALA A 156 24.41 -23.28 3.09
CA ALA A 156 24.75 -22.02 3.76
C ALA A 156 24.18 -20.79 3.03
N ALA A 157 24.26 -20.75 1.70
CA ALA A 157 23.65 -19.67 0.92
C ALA A 157 22.13 -19.64 1.08
N ILE A 158 21.44 -20.79 1.06
CA ILE A 158 19.99 -20.84 1.27
C ILE A 158 19.61 -20.46 2.70
N GLN A 159 20.40 -20.87 3.69
CA GLN A 159 20.21 -20.47 5.08
C GLN A 159 20.33 -18.96 5.25
N ASP A 160 21.34 -18.32 4.65
CA ASP A 160 21.52 -16.87 4.67
C ASP A 160 20.32 -16.13 4.04
N ILE A 161 19.80 -16.61 2.91
CA ILE A 161 18.61 -16.04 2.24
C ILE A 161 17.38 -16.16 3.13
N ILE A 162 17.14 -17.35 3.69
CA ILE A 162 15.96 -17.59 4.52
C ILE A 162 16.05 -16.79 5.80
N GLN A 163 17.16 -16.80 6.53
CA GLN A 163 17.25 -16.10 7.81
C GLN A 163 17.17 -14.59 7.66
N SER A 164 17.78 -14.04 6.61
CA SER A 164 17.74 -12.60 6.34
C SER A 164 16.36 -12.10 5.90
N GLY A 165 15.46 -13.00 5.48
CA GLY A 165 14.10 -12.69 5.07
C GLY A 165 13.09 -13.69 5.64
N ILE A 166 13.28 -14.16 6.87
CA ILE A 166 12.55 -15.32 7.41
C ILE A 166 11.03 -15.12 7.38
N TYR A 167 10.63 -13.87 7.59
CA TYR A 167 9.25 -13.37 7.53
C TYR A 167 8.63 -13.41 6.13
N LEU A 168 9.45 -13.55 5.10
CA LEU A 168 9.01 -13.74 3.71
C LEU A 168 8.76 -15.22 3.40
N PHE A 169 9.51 -16.14 4.03
CA PHE A 169 9.49 -17.57 3.69
C PHE A 169 8.66 -18.43 4.65
N GLU A 170 8.40 -17.94 5.85
CA GLU A 170 7.57 -18.59 6.85
C GLU A 170 6.24 -17.83 6.98
N ASN A 171 5.16 -18.46 6.53
CA ASN A 171 3.79 -17.94 6.64
C ASN A 171 3.24 -18.01 8.07
N ARG A 172 4.04 -18.46 9.04
CA ARG A 172 3.54 -18.75 10.38
C ARG A 172 4.32 -18.06 11.46
N ALA A 173 3.54 -17.25 12.12
CA ALA A 173 3.69 -16.67 13.42
C ALA A 173 3.65 -17.76 14.54
N ASP A 174 4.19 -18.97 14.33
CA ASP A 174 3.93 -20.16 15.18
C ASP A 174 4.64 -20.11 16.57
N ASN A 175 5.27 -19.00 16.95
CA ASN A 175 5.86 -18.81 18.28
C ASN A 175 5.61 -17.38 18.79
N HIS A 176 4.45 -17.16 19.43
CA HIS A 176 4.11 -15.84 19.95
C HIS A 176 4.48 -15.63 21.41
N LYS A 177 5.18 -14.52 21.64
CA LYS A 177 5.22 -13.85 22.94
C LYS A 177 3.86 -13.18 23.14
N LYS A 178 3.07 -13.67 24.09
CA LYS A 178 1.74 -13.14 24.50
C LYS A 178 1.67 -11.60 24.55
N ASN A 179 2.77 -10.95 24.90
CA ASN A 179 2.90 -9.50 25.00
C ASN A 179 2.66 -8.74 23.67
N GLU A 180 3.13 -9.24 22.52
CA GLU A 180 2.95 -8.56 21.23
C GLU A 180 1.48 -8.55 20.79
N TRP A 181 0.75 -9.62 21.14
CA TRP A 181 -0.68 -9.76 20.88
C TRP A 181 -1.50 -8.70 21.63
N ASP A 182 -1.20 -8.51 22.91
CA ASP A 182 -1.88 -7.55 23.76
C ASP A 182 -1.61 -6.09 23.31
N GLN A 183 -0.41 -5.82 22.80
CA GLN A 183 -0.04 -4.50 22.26
C GLN A 183 -0.81 -4.17 20.97
N LEU A 184 -0.95 -5.13 20.04
CA LEU A 184 -1.70 -4.88 18.80
C LEU A 184 -3.18 -4.70 19.03
N HIS A 185 -3.73 -5.50 19.94
CA HIS A 185 -5.09 -5.31 20.39
C HIS A 185 -5.31 -3.92 20.99
N THR A 186 -4.40 -3.49 21.86
CA THR A 186 -4.44 -2.17 22.48
C THR A 186 -4.39 -1.08 21.43
N LEU A 187 -3.48 -1.18 20.46
CA LEU A 187 -3.35 -0.23 19.37
C LEU A 187 -4.66 -0.08 18.57
N ALA A 188 -5.23 -1.18 18.07
CA ALA A 188 -6.45 -1.12 17.29
C ALA A 188 -7.65 -0.60 18.11
N GLN A 189 -7.81 -1.09 19.33
CA GLN A 189 -8.89 -0.66 20.22
C GLN A 189 -8.81 0.83 20.53
N ARG A 190 -7.63 1.35 20.86
CA ARG A 190 -7.43 2.77 21.15
C ARG A 190 -7.65 3.64 19.93
N PHE A 191 -7.12 3.23 18.79
CA PHE A 191 -7.29 3.92 17.53
C PHE A 191 -8.77 4.10 17.16
N TYR A 192 -9.56 3.02 17.16
CA TYR A 192 -10.99 3.10 16.83
C TYR A 192 -11.79 3.86 17.89
N THR A 193 -11.49 3.66 19.17
CA THR A 193 -12.21 4.36 20.26
C THR A 193 -12.02 5.87 20.17
N GLN A 194 -10.82 6.35 19.85
CA GLN A 194 -10.54 7.79 19.68
C GLN A 194 -11.27 8.40 18.48
N LEU A 195 -11.72 7.58 17.53
CA LEU A 195 -12.54 7.97 16.38
C LEU A 195 -14.04 7.74 16.62
N ASN A 196 -14.45 7.39 17.85
CA ASN A 196 -15.82 7.01 18.23
C ASN A 196 -16.37 5.80 17.45
N ILE A 197 -15.49 4.87 17.07
CA ILE A 197 -15.84 3.65 16.37
C ILE A 197 -15.78 2.49 17.38
N ILE A 198 -16.91 1.78 17.53
CA ILE A 198 -17.00 0.60 18.40
C ILE A 198 -16.89 -0.63 17.51
N ALA A 199 -15.66 -0.98 17.15
CA ALA A 199 -15.34 -2.14 16.33
C ALA A 199 -14.27 -2.98 17.03
N PRO A 200 -14.64 -3.89 17.95
CA PRO A 200 -13.69 -4.83 18.52
C PRO A 200 -13.22 -5.78 17.42
N LEU A 201 -11.90 -5.96 17.30
CA LEU A 201 -11.35 -6.89 16.32
C LEU A 201 -11.71 -8.34 16.66
N SER A 202 -12.05 -9.14 15.65
CA SER A 202 -12.19 -10.59 15.74
C SER A 202 -10.83 -11.27 15.99
N THR A 203 -10.84 -12.57 16.28
CA THR A 203 -9.59 -13.35 16.42
C THR A 203 -8.83 -13.40 15.08
N GLU A 204 -9.56 -13.52 13.98
CA GLU A 204 -9.02 -13.57 12.63
C GLU A 204 -8.37 -12.24 12.23
N GLU A 205 -9.01 -11.11 12.54
CA GLU A 205 -8.46 -9.77 12.25
C GLU A 205 -7.20 -9.47 13.08
N LYS A 206 -7.15 -9.96 14.33
CA LYS A 206 -5.94 -9.87 15.17
C LYS A 206 -4.80 -10.67 14.58
N GLN A 207 -5.08 -11.89 14.11
CA GLN A 207 -4.09 -12.72 13.43
C GLN A 207 -3.60 -12.04 12.15
N GLN A 208 -4.50 -11.47 11.35
CA GLN A 208 -4.16 -10.73 10.14
C GLN A 208 -3.22 -9.55 10.42
N LEU A 209 -3.52 -8.71 11.42
CA LEU A 209 -2.65 -7.59 11.81
C LEU A 209 -1.26 -8.04 12.22
N GLN A 210 -1.19 -9.20 12.88
CA GLN A 210 0.07 -9.75 13.32
C GLN A 210 0.90 -10.30 12.16
N ASP A 211 0.28 -11.09 11.29
CA ASP A 211 0.91 -11.61 10.07
C ASP A 211 1.38 -10.44 9.20
N PHE A 212 0.59 -9.37 9.15
CA PHE A 212 0.92 -8.12 8.47
C PHE A 212 2.16 -7.46 9.07
N LEU A 213 2.23 -7.25 10.39
CA LEU A 213 3.40 -6.63 11.01
C LEU A 213 4.65 -7.48 10.82
N HIS A 214 4.53 -8.78 11.05
CA HIS A 214 5.63 -9.72 10.91
C HIS A 214 6.22 -9.66 9.49
N PHE A 215 5.35 -9.62 8.48
CA PHE A 215 5.74 -9.54 7.08
C PHE A 215 6.37 -8.19 6.70
N ASN A 216 5.82 -7.08 7.21
CA ASN A 216 6.22 -5.73 6.78
C ASN A 216 7.36 -5.12 7.61
N GLN A 217 7.75 -5.70 8.75
CA GLN A 217 8.66 -5.05 9.72
C GLN A 217 10.02 -4.64 9.15
N GLU A 218 10.60 -5.43 8.24
CA GLU A 218 11.90 -5.16 7.59
C GLU A 218 11.77 -4.48 6.23
N LEU A 219 10.56 -4.37 5.67
CA LEU A 219 10.35 -3.75 4.36
C LEU A 219 10.69 -2.27 4.39
N GLN A 220 11.30 -1.80 3.31
CA GLN A 220 11.75 -0.42 3.13
C GLN A 220 11.04 0.23 1.93
N SER A 221 10.86 1.54 1.96
CA SER A 221 10.47 2.32 0.79
C SER A 221 11.69 2.82 0.01
N PHE A 222 11.57 2.95 -1.32
CA PHE A 222 12.62 3.57 -2.13
C PHE A 222 12.29 5.01 -2.51
N LYS A 223 11.23 5.23 -3.31
CA LYS A 223 10.85 6.58 -3.76
C LYS A 223 9.37 6.89 -3.56
N THR A 224 8.49 5.92 -3.80
CA THR A 224 7.03 6.15 -3.70
C THR A 224 6.45 5.32 -2.58
N THR A 225 5.80 5.96 -1.61
CA THR A 225 4.82 5.29 -0.77
C THR A 225 3.43 5.70 -1.28
N TYR A 226 2.57 4.74 -1.63
CA TYR A 226 1.22 5.04 -2.14
C TYR A 226 0.38 5.83 -1.13
N ILE A 227 0.77 5.71 0.13
CA ILE A 227 0.23 6.46 1.24
C ILE A 227 0.65 7.94 1.24
N GLU A 228 1.71 8.42 0.58
CA GLU A 228 1.91 9.88 0.46
C GLU A 228 0.71 10.49 -0.30
N ILE A 229 0.30 9.81 -1.37
CA ILE A 229 -0.89 10.16 -2.16
C ILE A 229 -2.18 9.92 -1.35
N LEU A 230 -2.29 8.77 -0.66
CA LEU A 230 -3.47 8.43 0.13
C LEU A 230 -3.61 9.30 1.39
N SER A 231 -2.49 9.71 1.99
CA SER A 231 -2.42 10.52 3.19
C SER A 231 -2.72 11.97 2.85
N ASP A 232 -2.28 12.51 1.72
CA ASP A 232 -2.75 13.81 1.24
C ASP A 232 -4.28 13.86 1.11
N LEU A 233 -4.88 12.74 0.68
CA LEU A 233 -6.33 12.59 0.59
C LEU A 233 -6.96 12.42 1.99
N LEU A 234 -6.47 11.48 2.80
CA LEU A 234 -7.03 11.15 4.12
C LEU A 234 -6.80 12.23 5.19
N ILE A 235 -5.62 12.83 5.25
CA ILE A 235 -5.23 13.86 6.22
C ILE A 235 -6.00 15.15 5.95
N LYS A 236 -6.19 15.51 4.67
CA LYS A 236 -6.97 16.70 4.31
C LYS A 236 -8.43 16.58 4.77
N HIS A 237 -8.99 15.38 4.73
CA HIS A 237 -10.38 15.13 5.13
C HIS A 237 -10.55 14.79 6.62
N SER A 238 -9.53 14.30 7.32
CA SER A 238 -9.60 14.03 8.76
C SER A 238 -8.25 14.18 9.51
N PRO A 239 -7.88 15.40 9.93
CA PRO A 239 -6.69 15.63 10.75
C PRO A 239 -6.70 14.87 12.09
N LYS A 240 -7.89 14.52 12.59
CA LYS A 240 -8.07 13.73 13.81
C LYS A 240 -7.57 12.28 13.66
N LEU A 241 -7.55 11.75 12.44
CA LEU A 241 -7.12 10.39 12.14
C LEU A 241 -5.66 10.14 12.56
N LEU A 242 -4.74 11.03 12.14
CA LEU A 242 -3.33 10.89 12.46
C LEU A 242 -3.06 11.06 13.95
N VAL A 243 -3.70 12.04 14.59
CA VAL A 243 -3.57 12.24 16.04
C VAL A 243 -4.04 10.99 16.78
N ALA A 244 -5.14 10.38 16.33
CA ALA A 244 -5.66 9.17 16.93
C ALA A 244 -4.69 7.98 16.76
N TYR A 245 -4.12 7.85 15.56
CA TYR A 245 -3.16 6.80 15.25
C TYR A 245 -1.86 6.94 16.04
N ASP A 246 -1.29 8.13 16.08
CA ASP A 246 -0.05 8.41 16.80
C ASP A 246 -0.18 8.17 18.30
N THR A 247 -1.31 8.57 18.88
CA THR A 247 -1.61 8.36 20.30
C THR A 247 -1.79 6.86 20.59
N ALA A 248 -2.52 6.14 19.74
CA ALA A 248 -2.73 4.70 19.90
C ALA A 248 -1.41 3.89 19.83
N ILE A 249 -0.49 4.27 18.95
CA ILE A 249 0.85 3.65 18.88
C ILE A 249 1.62 3.84 20.18
N GLU A 250 1.58 5.04 20.76
CA GLU A 250 2.29 5.36 22.00
C GLU A 250 1.70 4.62 23.19
N GLU A 251 0.37 4.60 23.32
CA GLU A 251 -0.32 3.87 24.39
C GLU A 251 -0.11 2.35 24.32
N ALA A 252 0.02 1.79 23.12
CA ALA A 252 0.35 0.39 22.91
C ALA A 252 1.84 0.04 23.15
N GLY A 253 2.71 1.04 23.34
CA GLY A 253 4.15 0.83 23.47
C GLY A 253 4.84 0.39 22.18
N LEU A 254 4.22 0.62 21.02
CA LEU A 254 4.72 0.20 19.70
C LEU A 254 5.52 1.31 18.99
N THR A 255 6.21 2.16 19.75
CA THR A 255 6.94 3.33 19.23
C THR A 255 8.02 3.00 18.20
N ASN A 256 8.51 1.76 18.16
CA ASN A 256 9.43 1.29 17.13
C ASN A 256 8.82 1.33 15.71
N ILE A 257 7.49 1.21 15.57
CA ILE A 257 6.79 1.34 14.29
C ILE A 257 7.07 2.71 13.67
N LYS A 258 7.14 3.78 14.48
CA LYS A 258 7.45 5.14 14.01
C LYS A 258 8.87 5.28 13.43
N LYS A 259 9.77 4.32 13.69
CA LYS A 259 11.14 4.34 13.13
C LYS A 259 11.20 3.78 11.71
N ASN A 260 10.27 2.87 11.35
CA ASN A 260 10.11 2.39 9.99
C ASN A 260 8.92 3.13 9.36
N HIS A 261 9.21 4.17 8.59
CA HIS A 261 8.18 5.02 7.97
C HIS A 261 7.22 4.22 7.08
N PHE A 262 7.73 3.26 6.32
CA PHE A 262 6.90 2.39 5.48
C PHE A 262 5.93 1.57 6.33
N LEU A 263 6.41 0.93 7.40
CA LEU A 263 5.58 0.14 8.31
C LEU A 263 4.52 1.00 9.01
N TYR A 264 4.90 2.21 9.44
CA TYR A 264 3.98 3.17 10.06
C TYR A 264 2.82 3.49 9.14
N GLU A 265 3.10 3.76 7.87
CA GLU A 265 2.09 4.13 6.90
C GLU A 265 1.20 2.95 6.49
N GLU A 266 1.82 1.81 6.16
CA GLU A 266 1.09 0.62 5.72
C GLU A 266 0.19 0.08 6.84
N LEU A 267 0.62 0.14 8.11
CA LEU A 267 -0.23 -0.26 9.23
C LEU A 267 -1.47 0.64 9.38
N LEU A 268 -1.34 1.95 9.12
CA LEU A 268 -2.51 2.84 9.14
C LEU A 268 -3.51 2.42 8.06
N LEU A 269 -3.03 2.10 6.86
CA LEU A 269 -3.88 1.61 5.78
C LEU A 269 -4.55 0.29 6.16
N GLU A 270 -3.81 -0.65 6.72
CA GLU A 270 -4.35 -1.94 7.17
C GLU A 270 -5.49 -1.74 8.17
N LEU A 271 -5.31 -0.90 9.20
CA LEU A 271 -6.35 -0.55 10.17
C LEU A 271 -7.57 0.12 9.52
N ILE A 272 -7.37 0.96 8.50
CA ILE A 272 -8.49 1.55 7.75
C ILE A 272 -9.26 0.46 7.00
N THR A 273 -8.56 -0.45 6.32
CA THR A 273 -9.19 -1.51 5.53
C THR A 273 -9.92 -2.55 6.38
N LEU A 274 -9.45 -2.80 7.61
CA LEU A 274 -10.10 -3.71 8.56
C LEU A 274 -11.40 -3.16 9.13
N SER A 275 -11.67 -1.85 9.01
CA SER A 275 -12.87 -1.23 9.57
C SER A 275 -13.72 -0.58 8.50
N PRO A 276 -14.76 -1.28 8.00
CA PRO A 276 -15.76 -0.69 7.10
C PRO A 276 -16.41 0.57 7.68
N GLN A 277 -16.59 0.61 9.02
CA GLN A 277 -17.13 1.78 9.70
C GLN A 277 -16.17 2.98 9.65
N LEU A 278 -14.87 2.76 9.77
CA LEU A 278 -13.87 3.80 9.61
C LEU A 278 -13.86 4.32 8.17
N LEU A 279 -13.88 3.43 7.18
CA LEU A 279 -14.00 3.82 5.76
C LEU A 279 -15.24 4.68 5.50
N ALA A 280 -16.40 4.29 6.04
CA ALA A 280 -17.63 5.08 5.92
C ALA A 280 -17.56 6.43 6.64
N THR A 281 -16.75 6.54 7.69
CA THR A 281 -16.53 7.79 8.43
C THR A 281 -15.57 8.72 7.67
N LEU A 282 -14.54 8.16 7.03
CA LEU A 282 -13.56 8.88 6.23
C LEU A 282 -14.13 9.32 4.87
N PHE A 283 -15.02 8.51 4.30
CA PHE A 283 -15.69 8.73 3.03
C PHE A 283 -17.20 8.61 3.22
N PRO A 284 -17.84 9.60 3.86
CA PRO A 284 -19.27 9.55 4.06
C PRO A 284 -19.99 9.54 2.71
N HIS A 285 -20.85 8.56 2.52
CA HIS A 285 -21.80 8.53 1.41
C HIS A 285 -23.21 8.53 1.99
N LYS A 286 -24.08 9.43 1.51
CA LYS A 286 -25.50 9.38 1.86
C LYS A 286 -26.12 8.12 1.27
N ALA A 287 -26.46 7.15 2.12
CA ALA A 287 -27.07 5.87 1.72
C ALA A 287 -28.42 6.06 0.99
N HIS A 288 -29.14 7.13 1.30
CA HIS A 288 -30.35 7.54 0.62
C HIS A 288 -30.21 9.01 0.23
N PHE A 289 -29.87 9.26 -1.03
CA PHE A 289 -29.85 10.60 -1.60
C PHE A 289 -31.11 10.81 -2.45
N SER A 290 -31.87 11.84 -2.11
CA SER A 290 -33.12 12.21 -2.77
C SER A 290 -32.97 13.50 -3.58
N ILE A 291 -33.42 13.49 -4.82
CA ILE A 291 -33.34 14.66 -5.71
C ILE A 291 -34.73 15.09 -6.13
N LEU A 292 -35.01 16.39 -6.00
CA LEU A 292 -36.18 17.02 -6.59
C LEU A 292 -35.79 17.88 -7.79
N ILE A 293 -36.40 17.63 -8.94
CA ILE A 293 -36.25 18.48 -10.13
C ILE A 293 -37.40 19.48 -10.19
N ILE A 294 -37.08 20.77 -10.14
CA ILE A 294 -38.03 21.89 -10.26
C ILE A 294 -37.66 22.71 -11.49
N SER A 295 -38.45 22.63 -12.55
CA SER A 295 -38.11 23.26 -13.83
C SER A 295 -39.32 23.65 -14.67
N TYR A 296 -39.15 24.65 -15.53
CA TYR A 296 -40.13 25.00 -16.59
C TYR A 296 -39.90 24.22 -17.90
N GLN A 297 -38.93 23.30 -17.94
CA GLN A 297 -38.63 22.51 -19.14
C GLN A 297 -39.68 21.43 -19.42
N GLU A 298 -39.72 20.98 -20.67
CA GLU A 298 -40.60 19.90 -21.11
C GLU A 298 -40.32 18.59 -20.35
N GLU A 299 -41.38 17.81 -20.10
CA GLU A 299 -41.33 16.54 -19.39
C GLU A 299 -40.29 15.56 -19.97
N ARG A 300 -40.09 15.58 -21.29
CA ARG A 300 -39.06 14.76 -21.95
C ARG A 300 -37.65 15.06 -21.44
N ILE A 301 -37.33 16.33 -21.20
CA ILE A 301 -36.01 16.73 -20.70
C ILE A 301 -35.85 16.32 -19.24
N LEU A 302 -36.90 16.46 -18.43
CA LEU A 302 -36.90 16.03 -17.03
C LEU A 302 -36.73 14.51 -16.92
N SER A 303 -37.41 13.76 -17.79
CA SER A 303 -37.25 12.30 -17.91
C SER A 303 -35.82 11.91 -18.33
N PHE A 304 -35.23 12.64 -19.28
CA PHE A 304 -33.83 12.45 -19.65
C PHE A 304 -32.89 12.67 -18.46
N TYR A 305 -33.06 13.75 -17.70
CA TYR A 305 -32.28 14.01 -16.48
C TYR A 305 -32.42 12.88 -15.45
N LYS A 306 -33.64 12.41 -15.19
CA LYS A 306 -33.87 11.28 -14.28
C LYS A 306 -33.12 10.02 -14.70
N GLN A 307 -33.24 9.63 -15.97
CA GLN A 307 -32.57 8.44 -16.49
C GLN A 307 -31.04 8.57 -16.44
N LEU A 308 -30.53 9.75 -16.77
CA LEU A 308 -29.10 10.03 -16.77
C LEU A 308 -28.51 9.98 -15.35
N LEU A 309 -29.20 10.57 -14.38
CA LEU A 309 -28.81 10.55 -12.97
C LEU A 309 -28.88 9.14 -12.39
N LEU A 310 -29.97 8.41 -12.60
CA LEU A 310 -30.09 7.01 -12.14
C LEU A 310 -28.98 6.12 -12.72
N LYS A 311 -28.59 6.34 -13.98
CA LYS A 311 -27.49 5.59 -14.61
C LYS A 311 -26.12 5.95 -14.04
N LYS A 312 -25.89 7.23 -13.73
CA LYS A 312 -24.60 7.73 -13.21
C LYS A 312 -24.44 7.51 -11.71
N LEU A 313 -25.55 7.46 -10.98
CA LEU A 313 -25.60 7.39 -9.52
C LEU A 313 -26.57 6.27 -9.11
N PRO A 314 -26.15 5.00 -9.18
CA PRO A 314 -27.02 3.87 -8.88
C PRO A 314 -27.46 3.80 -7.40
N ALA A 315 -26.84 4.58 -6.50
CA ALA A 315 -27.20 4.70 -5.09
C ALA A 315 -28.33 5.73 -4.82
N LEU A 316 -28.87 6.40 -5.84
CA LEU A 316 -29.95 7.37 -5.67
C LEU A 316 -31.25 6.70 -5.26
N HIS A 317 -31.84 7.15 -4.16
CA HIS A 317 -33.05 6.56 -3.59
C HIS A 317 -34.31 7.01 -4.32
N SER A 318 -34.41 8.31 -4.62
CA SER A 318 -35.56 8.89 -5.33
C SER A 318 -35.16 10.07 -6.20
N ILE A 319 -35.75 10.16 -7.39
CA ILE A 319 -35.67 11.34 -8.26
C ILE A 319 -37.06 11.75 -8.69
N ASP A 320 -37.56 12.81 -8.07
CA ASP A 320 -38.90 13.31 -8.30
C ASP A 320 -38.89 14.57 -9.16
N THR A 321 -40.04 14.84 -9.77
CA THR A 321 -40.28 16.10 -10.46
C THR A 321 -41.39 16.79 -9.72
N TYR A 322 -41.18 18.06 -9.40
CA TYR A 322 -42.21 18.84 -8.72
C TYR A 322 -43.44 18.98 -9.60
N LYS A 323 -44.60 18.56 -9.09
CA LYS A 323 -45.88 18.58 -9.83
C LYS A 323 -46.77 19.77 -9.47
N GLY A 324 -46.40 20.53 -8.44
CA GLY A 324 -47.15 21.69 -7.98
C GLY A 324 -47.02 22.89 -8.92
N ASN A 325 -47.71 23.98 -8.57
CA ASN A 325 -47.64 25.22 -9.34
C ASN A 325 -46.28 25.91 -9.11
N ILE A 326 -45.49 26.04 -10.17
CA ILE A 326 -44.16 26.68 -10.12
C ILE A 326 -44.19 28.16 -9.70
N PHE A 327 -45.33 28.84 -9.85
CA PHE A 327 -45.51 30.23 -9.40
C PHE A 327 -45.92 30.33 -7.92
N LYS A 328 -46.31 29.21 -7.31
CA LYS A 328 -46.71 29.12 -5.90
C LYS A 328 -46.13 27.84 -5.28
N LEU A 329 -44.83 27.87 -5.08
CA LEU A 329 -44.04 26.75 -4.57
C LEU A 329 -44.35 26.43 -3.10
N ASP A 330 -44.49 25.15 -2.81
CA ASP A 330 -44.54 24.62 -1.44
C ASP A 330 -43.11 24.34 -0.94
N TYR A 331 -42.55 25.28 -0.21
CA TYR A 331 -41.21 25.16 0.35
C TYR A 331 -41.12 24.11 1.48
N GLN A 332 -42.24 23.71 2.11
CA GLN A 332 -42.21 22.64 3.10
C GLN A 332 -42.00 21.27 2.46
N GLU A 333 -42.60 21.04 1.28
CA GLU A 333 -42.37 19.85 0.48
C GLU A 333 -40.96 19.84 -0.12
N ILE A 334 -40.55 20.97 -0.73
CA ILE A 334 -39.27 21.09 -1.42
C ILE A 334 -38.08 20.83 -0.48
N ASN A 335 -38.14 21.33 0.76
CA ASN A 335 -37.04 21.21 1.72
C ASN A 335 -36.90 19.81 2.35
N GLN A 336 -37.73 18.83 1.97
CA GLN A 336 -37.59 17.43 2.42
C GLN A 336 -36.54 16.65 1.63
N TYR A 337 -36.14 17.15 0.46
CA TYR A 337 -35.16 16.50 -0.40
C TYR A 337 -33.72 16.89 -0.02
N ASP A 338 -32.75 16.07 -0.41
CA ASP A 338 -31.32 16.33 -0.18
C ASP A 338 -30.73 17.37 -1.15
N LEU A 339 -31.23 17.37 -2.39
CA LEU A 339 -30.76 18.26 -3.44
C LEU A 339 -31.91 18.68 -4.37
N ILE A 340 -31.92 19.97 -4.70
CA ILE A 340 -32.84 20.53 -5.67
C ILE A 340 -32.09 20.81 -6.97
N LEU A 341 -32.55 20.21 -8.07
CA LEU A 341 -32.10 20.53 -9.42
C LEU A 341 -33.06 21.52 -10.06
N THR A 342 -32.58 22.71 -10.42
CA THR A 342 -33.49 23.76 -10.88
C THR A 342 -32.92 24.71 -11.91
N ASP A 343 -33.73 25.14 -12.86
CA ASP A 343 -33.45 26.26 -13.76
C ASP A 343 -34.29 27.50 -13.44
N ILE A 344 -35.07 27.45 -12.36
CA ILE A 344 -35.88 28.58 -11.88
C ILE A 344 -35.21 29.29 -10.72
N GLU A 345 -35.45 30.60 -10.61
CA GLU A 345 -34.99 31.36 -9.45
C GLU A 345 -35.91 31.09 -8.26
N LEU A 346 -35.39 30.33 -7.29
CA LEU A 346 -36.08 30.04 -6.05
C LEU A 346 -35.77 31.10 -4.99
N ASN A 347 -36.73 31.33 -4.07
CA ASN A 347 -36.52 32.28 -2.99
C ASN A 347 -35.53 31.72 -1.96
N LYS A 348 -34.29 32.23 -2.00
CA LYS A 348 -33.19 31.82 -1.13
C LYS A 348 -33.48 31.99 0.36
N SER A 349 -34.38 32.89 0.75
CA SER A 349 -34.71 33.09 2.18
C SER A 349 -35.63 31.99 2.74
N ARG A 350 -36.18 31.12 1.88
CA ARG A 350 -37.13 30.05 2.26
C ARG A 350 -36.60 28.64 2.00
N ILE A 351 -35.46 28.53 1.30
CA ILE A 351 -34.82 27.26 0.99
C ILE A 351 -33.74 26.96 2.03
N THR A 352 -33.78 25.76 2.56
CA THR A 352 -32.76 25.21 3.45
C THR A 352 -31.95 24.10 2.78
N THR A 353 -32.49 23.50 1.71
CA THR A 353 -31.84 22.43 0.93
C THR A 353 -30.83 22.98 -0.07
N GLN A 354 -29.77 22.21 -0.35
CA GLN A 354 -28.81 22.59 -1.39
C GLN A 354 -29.45 22.64 -2.77
N MET A 355 -28.99 23.55 -3.61
CA MET A 355 -29.50 23.75 -4.96
C MET A 355 -28.39 23.66 -5.98
N LEU A 356 -28.65 22.96 -7.08
CA LEU A 356 -27.78 22.91 -8.24
C LEU A 356 -28.55 23.37 -9.47
N LYS A 357 -27.97 24.35 -10.19
CA LYS A 357 -28.58 24.86 -11.40
C LYS A 357 -28.48 23.83 -12.53
N ILE A 358 -29.57 23.64 -13.26
CA ILE A 358 -29.61 22.78 -14.45
C ILE A 358 -29.84 23.59 -15.73
N SER A 359 -29.38 23.03 -16.83
CA SER A 359 -29.59 23.53 -18.19
C SER A 359 -30.45 22.52 -18.97
N LYS A 360 -30.75 22.78 -20.24
CA LYS A 360 -31.48 21.80 -21.08
C LYS A 360 -30.71 20.49 -21.28
N VAL A 361 -29.38 20.58 -21.25
CA VAL A 361 -28.45 19.44 -21.36
C VAL A 361 -27.37 19.63 -20.28
N PRO A 362 -27.03 18.60 -19.48
CA PRO A 362 -26.03 18.70 -18.45
C PRO A 362 -24.62 18.80 -19.06
N ILE A 363 -23.91 19.87 -18.69
CA ILE A 363 -22.53 20.14 -19.11
C ILE A 363 -21.53 19.70 -18.03
N SER A 364 -20.23 19.68 -18.34
CA SER A 364 -19.19 19.19 -17.42
C SER A 364 -19.22 19.87 -16.04
N SER A 365 -19.51 21.17 -15.98
CA SER A 365 -19.60 21.89 -14.71
C SER A 365 -20.76 21.41 -13.82
N PHE A 366 -21.88 20.96 -14.41
CA PHE A 366 -22.97 20.36 -13.64
C PHE A 366 -22.50 19.08 -12.95
N TRP A 367 -21.74 18.24 -13.65
CA TRP A 367 -21.23 16.99 -13.09
C TRP A 367 -20.21 17.21 -11.99
N ASN A 368 -19.25 18.11 -12.19
CA ASN A 368 -18.24 18.41 -11.18
C ASN A 368 -18.89 18.97 -9.89
N ASN A 369 -19.86 19.89 -10.02
CA ASN A 369 -20.55 20.46 -8.87
C ASN A 369 -21.45 19.42 -8.17
N LEU A 370 -22.07 18.52 -8.93
CA LEU A 370 -22.86 17.42 -8.36
C LEU A 370 -21.97 16.46 -7.58
N GLU A 371 -20.78 16.15 -8.10
CA GLU A 371 -19.79 15.32 -7.43
C GLU A 371 -19.32 15.97 -6.13
N GLU A 372 -18.97 17.26 -6.15
CA GLU A 372 -18.66 18.01 -4.92
C GLU A 372 -19.78 17.91 -3.88
N ILE A 373 -21.04 18.11 -4.28
CA ILE A 373 -22.19 18.05 -3.37
C ILE A 373 -22.40 16.65 -2.77
N LEU A 374 -22.11 15.58 -3.53
CA LEU A 374 -22.32 14.20 -3.08
C LEU A 374 -21.24 13.70 -2.12
N TYR A 375 -20.03 14.25 -2.23
CA TYR A 375 -18.84 13.80 -1.49
C TYR A 375 -18.34 14.83 -0.45
N THR A 376 -19.13 15.88 -0.16
CA THR A 376 -18.92 16.84 0.94
C THR A 376 -20.02 16.67 1.98
#